data_AF-A0A565BDY1-F1
#
_entry.id   AF-A0A565BDY1-F1
#
_cell.length_a   1.000
_cell.length_b   1.000
_cell.length_c   1.000
_cell.angle_alpha   90.00
_cell.angle_beta   90.00
_cell.angle_gamma   90.00
#
_symmetry.space_group_name_H-M   'P 1'
#
loop_
_entity.id
_entity.type
_entity.pdbx_description
1 polymer ?
#
loop_
_entity_poly.entity_id
_entity_poly.type
_entity_poly.pdbx_seq_one_letter_code
_entity_poly.pdbx_strand_id
1 'polypeptide(L)' 'MNKGVANRGCSIRVGHDTEKKGKGYLEDRRPASNMDPYIVTGLLAETTLLWEPRSTCSSKAFLECLN' A
#
# COMPACT_ATOMS: atom_id res chain seq x y z
N MET A 1 -12.90 2.00 -2.02
CA MET A 1 -11.58 2.10 -1.35
C MET A 1 -11.56 3.43 -0.63
N ASN A 2 -11.69 3.43 0.70
CA ASN A 2 -12.06 4.65 1.44
C ASN A 2 -11.00 4.99 2.49
N LYS A 3 -10.66 6.28 2.61
CA LYS A 3 -9.72 6.83 3.61
C LYS A 3 -10.45 7.75 4.59
N GLY A 4 -10.03 7.77 5.86
CA GLY A 4 -10.65 8.62 6.88
C GLY A 4 -9.71 8.99 8.03
N VAL A 5 -9.93 10.19 8.59
CA VAL A 5 -9.24 10.65 9.80
C VAL A 5 -9.96 10.09 11.01
N ALA A 6 -9.22 9.43 11.89
CA ALA A 6 -9.73 8.77 13.11
C ALA A 6 -10.87 7.73 12.87
N ASN A 7 -11.20 7.40 11.63
CA ASN A 7 -12.23 6.43 11.30
C ASN A 7 -11.67 5.00 11.37
N ARG A 8 -12.30 4.12 12.16
CA ARG A 8 -11.89 2.70 12.29
C ARG A 8 -12.55 1.77 11.26
N GLY A 9 -13.61 2.22 10.60
CA GLY A 9 -14.33 1.47 9.56
C GLY A 9 -13.86 1.76 8.14
N CYS A 10 -12.87 2.64 7.94
CA CYS A 10 -12.27 2.88 6.63
C CYS A 10 -11.13 1.90 6.34
N SER A 11 -10.82 1.72 5.06
CA SER A 11 -9.76 0.81 4.61
C SER A 11 -8.37 1.31 5.05
N ILE A 12 -8.11 2.60 4.88
CA ILE A 12 -6.88 3.26 5.32
C ILE A 12 -7.22 4.32 6.37
N ARG A 13 -6.63 4.22 7.56
CA ARG A 13 -6.84 5.17 8.66
C ARG A 13 -5.66 6.11 8.81
N VAL A 14 -5.95 7.39 9.03
CA VAL A 14 -4.98 8.39 9.49
C VAL A 14 -5.29 8.73 10.95
N GLY A 15 -4.29 8.60 11.83
CA GLY A 15 -4.43 8.97 13.23
C GLY A 15 -4.71 10.47 13.39
N HIS A 16 -5.52 10.84 14.37
CA HIS A 16 -5.83 12.25 14.66
C HIS A 16 -4.57 13.06 14.97
N ASP A 17 -3.62 12.48 15.70
CA ASP A 17 -2.34 13.13 15.99
C ASP A 17 -1.46 13.27 14.74
N THR A 18 -1.51 12.30 13.83
CA THR A 18 -0.79 12.35 12.53
C THR A 18 -1.33 13.48 11.67
N GLU A 19 -2.65 13.63 11.60
CA GLU A 19 -3.30 14.74 10.89
C GLU A 19 -2.92 16.08 11.52
N LYS A 20 -3.09 16.23 12.84
CA LYS A 20 -2.76 17.46 13.57
C LYS A 20 -1.30 17.88 13.42
N LYS A 21 -0.37 16.92 13.38
CA LYS A 21 1.07 17.17 13.26
C LYS A 21 1.53 17.34 11.81
N GLY A 22 0.68 17.02 10.82
CA GLY A 22 1.04 17.03 9.40
C GLY A 22 2.11 16.00 9.01
N LYS A 23 2.45 15.06 9.90
CA LYS A 23 3.47 14.03 9.72
C LYS A 23 3.19 12.83 10.60
N GLY A 24 3.62 11.65 10.17
CA GLY A 24 3.47 10.39 10.91
C GLY A 24 3.25 9.23 9.96
N TYR A 25 2.29 8.37 10.29
CA TYR A 25 2.01 7.14 9.54
C TYR A 25 0.53 7.01 9.17
N LEU A 26 0.28 6.20 8.14
CA LEU A 26 -1.04 5.68 7.79
C LEU A 26 -1.15 4.23 8.24
N GLU A 27 -2.36 3.78 8.51
CA GLU A 27 -2.65 2.39 8.86
C GLU A 27 -3.49 1.74 7.78
N ASP A 28 -2.94 0.73 7.10
CA ASP A 28 -3.72 -0.14 6.22
C ASP A 28 -4.39 -1.24 7.05
N ARG A 29 -5.72 -1.24 7.08
CA ARG A 29 -6.54 -2.15 7.89
C ARG A 29 -7.21 -3.25 7.06
N ARG A 30 -6.87 -3.35 5.77
CA ARG A 30 -7.36 -4.39 4.85
C ARG A 30 -6.72 -5.77 5.04
N PRO A 31 -5.45 -5.89 5.47
CA PRO A 31 -4.84 -7.21 5.58
C PRO A 31 -5.54 -8.09 6.64
N ALA A 32 -5.80 -9.35 6.27
CA ALA A 32 -6.45 -10.32 7.14
C ALA A 32 -5.48 -10.88 8.19
N SER A 33 -6.00 -11.45 9.28
CA SER A 33 -5.17 -11.98 10.38
C SER A 33 -4.21 -13.11 9.97
N ASN A 34 -4.46 -13.78 8.85
CA ASN A 34 -3.65 -14.87 8.30
C ASN A 34 -2.75 -14.44 7.12
N MET A 35 -2.60 -13.12 6.90
CA MET A 35 -1.72 -12.58 5.86
C MET A 35 -0.25 -13.00 6.05
N ASP A 36 0.48 -13.14 4.94
CA ASP A 36 1.95 -13.19 4.97
C ASP A 36 2.51 -11.77 5.11
N PRO A 37 3.27 -11.46 6.18
CA PRO A 37 3.83 -10.13 6.37
C PRO A 37 4.82 -9.72 5.27
N TYR A 38 5.57 -10.65 4.68
CA TYR A 38 6.57 -10.33 3.66
C TYR A 38 5.91 -9.91 2.35
N ILE A 39 4.85 -10.62 1.96
CA ILE A 39 4.08 -10.28 0.75
C ILE A 39 3.39 -8.94 0.92
N VAL A 40 2.71 -8.71 2.05
CA VAL A 40 1.93 -7.48 2.23
C VAL A 40 2.82 -6.25 2.33
N THR A 41 3.96 -6.35 3.02
CA THR A 41 4.93 -5.25 3.08
C THR A 41 5.57 -4.97 1.71
N GLY A 42 5.91 -6.02 0.95
CA GLY A 42 6.40 -5.91 -0.42
C GLY A 42 5.42 -5.17 -1.33
N LEU A 43 4.14 -5.58 -1.34
CA LEU A 43 3.10 -4.93 -2.13
C LEU A 43 2.86 -3.47 -1.73
N LEU A 44 2.95 -3.17 -0.42
CA LEU A 44 2.81 -1.81 0.07
C LEU A 44 3.96 -0.91 -0.44
N ALA A 45 5.20 -1.40 -0.35
CA ALA A 45 6.37 -0.68 -0.85
C ALA A 45 6.35 -0.52 -2.37
N GLU A 46 6.00 -1.58 -3.10
CA GLU A 46 5.85 -1.56 -4.55
C GLU A 46 4.84 -0.51 -4.99
N THR A 47 3.67 -0.48 -4.34
CA THR A 47 2.58 0.44 -4.72
C THR A 47 2.84 1.90 -4.30
N THR A 48 3.61 2.15 -3.24
CA THR A 48 3.77 3.50 -2.68
C THR A 48 5.12 4.16 -2.95
N LEU A 49 6.19 3.36 -3.08
CA LEU A 49 7.56 3.85 -3.25
C LEU A 49 8.08 3.55 -4.65
N LEU A 50 7.77 2.38 -5.20
CA LEU A 50 8.31 1.90 -6.48
C LEU A 50 7.25 1.87 -7.59
N TRP A 51 6.22 2.72 -7.47
CA TRP A 51 5.11 2.69 -8.40
C TRP A 51 5.57 3.13 -9.79
N GLU A 52 5.52 2.20 -10.74
CA GLU A 52 5.69 2.50 -12.15
C GLU A 52 4.33 2.48 -12.84
N PRO A 53 3.97 3.55 -13.59
CA PRO A 53 2.79 3.48 -14.43
C PRO A 53 3.00 2.37 -15.43
N ARG A 54 2.11 1.36 -15.44
CA ARG A 54 2.08 0.36 -16.50
C ARG A 54 1.65 1.06 -17.79
N SER A 55 2.57 1.77 -18.43
CA SER A 55 2.41 2.29 -19.77
C SER A 55 2.30 1.08 -20.67
N THR A 56 1.07 0.83 -21.13
CA THR A 56 0.70 0.01 -22.29
C THR A 56 1.53 -1.25 -22.48
N CYS A 57 0.93 -2.41 -22.13
CA CYS A 57 1.24 -3.72 -22.71
C CYS A 57 2.61 -3.81 -23.41
N SER A 58 3.66 -4.22 -22.69
CA SER A 58 4.73 -4.95 -23.36
C SER A 58 5.11 -6.12 -22.49
N SER A 59 4.89 -7.29 -23.08
CA SER A 59 5.31 -8.64 -22.74
C SER A 59 6.82 -8.79 -22.52
N LYS A 60 7.49 -7.82 -21.91
CA LYS A 60 8.93 -7.80 -21.65
C LYS A 60 9.31 -7.89 -20.17
N ALA A 61 8.48 -7.38 -19.24
CA ALA A 61 8.81 -7.43 -17.81
C ALA A 61 8.66 -8.82 -17.16
N PHE A 62 7.95 -9.77 -17.79
CA PHE A 62 7.87 -11.15 -17.28
C PHE A 62 9.05 -12.03 -17.76
N LEU A 63 9.78 -11.61 -18.80
CA LEU A 63 10.85 -12.41 -19.41
C LEU A 63 12.27 -12.03 -18.94
N GLU A 64 12.47 -10.91 -18.24
CA GLU A 64 13.77 -10.59 -17.61
C GLU A 64 14.00 -11.29 -16.27
N CYS A 65 12.96 -11.86 -15.65
CA CYS A 65 13.07 -12.62 -14.39
C CYS A 65 13.19 -14.15 -14.60
N LEU A 66 13.21 -14.59 -15.86
CA LEU A 66 13.27 -16.00 -16.27
C LEU A 66 14.56 -16.37 -17.03
N ASN A 67 15.63 -15.57 -16.89
CA ASN A 67 17.01 -15.98 -17.21
C ASN A 67 17.88 -15.89 -15.96
#